data_AF-A0A5C8A7E0-F1
#
_entry.id   AF-A0A5C8A7E0-F1
#
_cell.length_a   1.000
_cell.length_b   1.000
_cell.length_c   1.000
_cell.angle_alpha   90.00
_cell.angle_beta   90.00
_cell.angle_gamma   90.00
#
_symmetry.space_group_name_H-M   'P 1'
#
loop_
_entity.id
_entity.type
_entity.pdbx_description
1 polymer ?
#
loop_
_entity_poly.entity_id
_entity_poly.type
_entity_poly.pdbx_seq_one_letter_code
_entity_poly.pdbx_strand_id
1 'polypeptide(L)'
;MEHVHLLETAIRLAAKVHRGQVDRFGKPYILHVMRVMMRGQDLEEQLLGALHDVLERSELTVDDLAKKGFPPRVLKALLHISRVEPETYEQYIDRVVQDNLAIRVKLHDLADKMDLLHVDQLDPADLKRYNKQLTAYHRMKRIVEEAKANMHLQTAAAKVR
;
A
#
# COMPACT_ATOMS: atom_id res chain seq x y z
N MET A 1 8.64 -7.34 21.05
CA MET A 1 8.65 -5.96 21.59
C MET A 1 9.56 -5.02 20.80
N GLU A 2 10.64 -5.52 20.17
CA GLU A 2 11.64 -4.70 19.46
C GLU A 2 11.11 -3.87 18.26
N HIS A 3 9.96 -4.22 17.69
CA HIS A 3 9.40 -3.54 16.52
C HIS A 3 8.17 -2.65 16.81
N VAL A 4 7.64 -2.65 18.04
CA VAL A 4 6.45 -1.83 18.37
C VAL A 4 6.77 -0.34 18.25
N HIS A 5 7.97 0.08 18.65
CA HIS A 5 8.44 1.46 18.49
C HIS A 5 8.57 1.88 17.01
N LEU A 6 8.76 0.93 16.08
CA LEU A 6 8.83 1.25 14.65
C LEU A 6 7.48 1.69 14.09
N LEU A 7 6.37 1.14 14.60
CA LEU A 7 5.04 1.56 14.17
C LEU A 7 4.76 3.01 14.62
N GLU A 8 5.09 3.35 15.87
CA GLU A 8 5.02 4.73 16.34
C GLU A 8 5.91 5.65 15.49
N THR A 9 7.13 5.22 15.19
CA THR A 9 8.07 5.96 14.34
C THR A 9 7.49 6.20 12.93
N ALA A 10 6.86 5.19 12.33
CA ALA A 10 6.21 5.29 11.02
C ALA A 10 5.02 6.26 11.06
N ILE A 11 4.16 6.16 12.08
CA ILE A 11 3.01 7.07 12.27
C ILE A 11 3.48 8.52 12.41
N ARG A 12 4.49 8.77 13.24
CA ARG A 12 5.06 10.12 13.42
C ARG A 12 5.66 10.66 12.12
N LEU A 13 6.33 9.81 11.36
CA LEU A 13 6.90 10.18 10.07
C LEU A 13 5.82 10.52 9.06
N ALA A 14 4.79 9.69 8.92
CA ALA A 14 3.65 9.93 8.06
C ALA A 14 2.93 11.24 8.41
N ALA A 15 2.68 11.48 9.70
CA ALA A 15 2.05 12.72 10.17
C ALA A 15 2.89 13.95 9.84
N LYS A 16 4.22 13.85 9.90
CA LYS A 16 5.14 14.93 9.51
C LYS A 16 5.09 15.18 8.00
N VAL A 17 5.18 14.12 7.20
CA VAL A 17 5.23 14.21 5.72
C VAL A 17 3.92 14.74 5.15
N HIS A 18 2.78 14.26 5.64
CA HIS A 18 1.46 14.67 5.17
C HIS A 18 0.89 15.89 5.93
N ARG A 19 1.73 16.67 6.64
CA ARG A 19 1.28 17.82 7.43
C ARG A 19 0.62 18.86 6.52
N GLY A 20 -0.65 19.16 6.79
CA GLY A 20 -1.43 20.13 6.02
C GLY A 20 -1.86 19.65 4.63
N GLN A 21 -1.51 18.42 4.24
CA GLN A 21 -1.97 17.84 2.99
C GLN A 21 -3.46 17.49 3.10
N VAL A 22 -4.20 17.87 2.07
CA VAL A 22 -5.60 17.48 1.89
C VAL A 22 -5.74 16.48 0.73
N ASP A 23 -6.74 15.63 0.80
CA ASP A 23 -7.12 14.75 -0.29
C ASP A 23 -7.96 15.49 -1.36
N ARG A 24 -8.40 14.75 -2.37
CA ARG A 24 -9.22 15.28 -3.48
C ARG A 24 -10.54 15.91 -3.00
N PHE A 25 -11.04 15.50 -1.83
CA PHE A 25 -12.31 15.92 -1.25
C PHE A 25 -12.13 16.87 -0.06
N GLY A 26 -10.93 17.45 0.12
CA GLY A 26 -10.63 18.44 1.15
C GLY A 26 -10.44 17.86 2.56
N LYS A 27 -10.41 16.53 2.72
CA LYS A 27 -10.18 15.90 4.03
C LYS A 27 -8.67 15.80 4.32
N PRO A 28 -8.24 15.84 5.59
CA PRO A 28 -6.83 15.67 5.94
C PRO A 28 -6.28 14.33 5.42
N TYR A 29 -5.25 14.37 4.58
CA TYR A 29 -4.72 13.18 3.91
C TYR A 29 -4.18 12.12 4.88
N ILE A 30 -3.71 12.55 6.05
CA ILE A 30 -3.23 11.64 7.09
C ILE A 30 -4.29 10.61 7.50
N LEU A 31 -5.59 10.94 7.40
CA LEU A 31 -6.66 10.00 7.72
C LEU A 31 -6.69 8.81 6.76
N HIS A 32 -6.38 9.02 5.47
CA HIS A 32 -6.23 7.94 4.50
C HIS A 32 -5.11 7.00 4.91
N VAL A 33 -3.93 7.55 5.21
CA VAL A 33 -2.76 6.75 5.64
C VAL A 33 -3.08 5.92 6.89
N MET A 34 -3.78 6.51 7.87
CA MET A 34 -4.19 5.78 9.07
C MET A 34 -5.17 4.65 8.76
N ARG A 35 -6.17 4.86 7.88
CA ARG A 35 -7.11 3.79 7.49
C ARG A 35 -6.43 2.65 6.74
N VAL A 36 -5.49 2.97 5.85
CA VAL A 36 -4.69 1.95 5.14
C VAL A 36 -3.84 1.14 6.13
N MET A 37 -3.14 1.81 7.05
CA MET A 37 -2.38 1.16 8.13
C MET A 37 -3.27 0.25 8.99
N MET A 38 -4.43 0.75 9.44
CA MET A 38 -5.33 0.01 10.34
C MET A 38 -5.98 -1.22 9.69
N ARG A 39 -6.02 -1.30 8.35
CA ARG A 39 -6.46 -2.50 7.63
C ARG A 39 -5.39 -3.60 7.57
N GLY A 40 -4.13 -3.28 7.90
CA GLY A 40 -3.03 -4.23 7.93
C GLY A 40 -3.25 -5.35 8.96
N GLN A 41 -3.04 -6.60 8.53
CA GLN A 41 -3.33 -7.80 9.34
C GLN A 41 -2.16 -8.22 10.24
N ASP A 42 -0.95 -7.73 9.95
CA ASP A 42 0.26 -7.97 10.71
C ASP A 42 1.09 -6.68 10.83
N LEU A 43 2.17 -6.73 11.61
CA LEU A 43 3.01 -5.55 11.85
C LEU A 43 3.70 -5.06 10.57
N GLU A 44 4.06 -5.94 9.63
CA GLU A 44 4.72 -5.52 8.39
C GLU A 44 3.74 -4.77 7.47
N GLU A 45 2.49 -5.23 7.39
CA GLU A 45 1.41 -4.54 6.68
C GLU A 45 1.09 -3.19 7.33
N GLN A 46 1.08 -3.11 8.66
CA GLN A 46 0.86 -1.85 9.37
C GLN A 46 2.01 -0.87 9.12
N LEU A 47 3.26 -1.33 9.24
CA LEU A 47 4.44 -0.50 8.96
C LEU A 47 4.44 0.01 7.52
N LEU A 48 4.23 -0.88 6.54
CA LEU A 48 4.17 -0.48 5.14
C LEU A 48 2.97 0.42 4.86
N GLY A 49 1.79 0.13 5.43
CA GLY A 49 0.59 0.96 5.30
C GLY A 49 0.79 2.37 5.85
N ALA A 50 1.51 2.53 6.96
CA ALA A 50 1.87 3.85 7.48
C ALA A 50 2.87 4.60 6.58
N LEU A 51 3.72 3.89 5.84
CA LEU A 51 4.78 4.46 5.01
C LEU A 51 4.44 4.58 3.52
N HIS A 52 3.33 4.00 3.05
CA HIS A 52 3.14 3.69 1.62
C HIS A 52 3.27 4.90 0.67
N ASP A 53 2.88 6.09 1.12
CA ASP A 53 2.97 7.33 0.35
C ASP A 53 4.11 8.27 0.79
N VAL A 54 4.92 7.87 1.78
CA VAL A 54 5.97 8.74 2.36
C VAL A 54 7.01 9.15 1.32
N LEU A 55 7.49 8.19 0.52
CA LEU A 55 8.50 8.47 -0.51
C LEU A 55 7.95 9.35 -1.65
N GLU A 56 6.66 9.23 -1.96
CA GLU A 56 6.02 10.03 -3.03
C GLU A 56 5.74 11.48 -2.60
N ARG A 57 5.81 11.77 -1.30
CA ARG A 57 5.42 13.05 -0.70
C ARG A 57 6.55 13.75 0.06
N SER A 58 7.77 13.24 -0.03
CA SER A 58 8.92 13.80 0.66
C SER A 58 10.23 13.55 -0.10
N GLU A 59 11.31 14.20 0.34
CA GLU A 59 12.67 13.96 -0.15
C GLU A 59 13.36 12.79 0.57
N LEU A 60 12.64 12.05 1.42
CA LEU A 60 13.20 10.93 2.14
C LEU A 60 13.55 9.79 1.18
N THR A 61 14.70 9.17 1.43
CA THR A 61 15.13 7.97 0.70
C THR A 61 14.88 6.71 1.52
N VAL A 62 14.94 5.56 0.87
CA VAL A 62 14.90 4.27 1.55
C VAL A 62 16.07 4.10 2.51
N ASP A 63 17.24 4.67 2.19
CA ASP A 63 18.40 4.64 3.07
C ASP A 63 18.15 5.44 4.36
N ASP A 64 17.41 6.55 4.29
CA ASP A 64 17.02 7.31 5.48
C ASP A 64 16.06 6.52 6.37
N LEU A 65 15.20 5.69 5.77
CA LEU A 65 14.32 4.78 6.50
C LEU A 65 15.10 3.59 7.08
N ALA A 66 16.09 3.05 6.36
CA ALA A 66 16.98 2.02 6.88
C ALA A 66 17.75 2.51 8.12
N LYS A 67 18.26 3.74 8.11
CA LYS A 67 18.91 4.38 9.27
C LYS A 67 17.97 4.54 10.48
N LYS A 68 16.66 4.54 10.28
CA LYS A 68 15.64 4.56 11.36
C LYS A 68 15.32 3.16 11.89
N GLY A 69 15.94 2.11 11.36
CA GLY A 69 15.76 0.73 11.80
C GLY A 69 14.56 0.01 11.18
N PHE A 70 13.98 0.51 10.10
CA PHE A 70 12.90 -0.18 9.40
C PHE A 70 13.41 -1.49 8.76
N PRO A 71 12.65 -2.61 8.85
CA PRO A 71 13.13 -3.90 8.37
C PRO A 71 13.34 -3.93 6.84
N PRO A 72 14.39 -4.61 6.33
CA PRO A 72 14.65 -4.72 4.89
C PRO A 72 13.47 -5.24 4.09
N ARG A 73 12.65 -6.14 4.67
CA ARG A 73 11.44 -6.68 4.05
C ARG A 73 10.40 -5.59 3.75
N VAL A 74 10.16 -4.69 4.70
CA VAL A 74 9.24 -3.55 4.58
C VAL A 74 9.78 -2.53 3.60
N LEU A 75 11.08 -2.22 3.67
CA LEU A 75 11.74 -1.27 2.76
C LEU A 75 11.72 -1.74 1.31
N LYS A 76 11.95 -3.04 1.06
CA LYS A 76 11.79 -3.64 -0.27
C LYS A 76 10.37 -3.48 -0.79
N ALA A 77 9.36 -3.78 0.03
CA ALA A 77 7.97 -3.65 -0.38
C ALA A 77 7.56 -2.18 -0.59
N LEU A 78 8.11 -1.26 0.21
CA LEU A 78 7.94 0.19 0.03
C LEU A 78 8.45 0.64 -1.33
N LEU A 79 9.65 0.19 -1.73
CA LEU A 79 10.15 0.46 -3.08
C LEU A 79 9.20 -0.02 -4.18
N HIS A 80 8.50 -1.14 -4.00
CA HIS A 80 7.56 -1.66 -5.00
C HIS A 80 6.25 -0.88 -5.04
N ILE A 81 5.76 -0.40 -3.89
CA ILE A 81 4.48 0.31 -3.79
C ILE A 81 4.59 1.81 -4.06
N SER A 82 5.76 2.42 -3.91
CA SER A 82 5.99 3.82 -4.24
C SER A 82 6.19 4.01 -5.74
N ARG A 83 5.52 5.01 -6.31
CA ARG A 83 5.61 5.38 -7.73
C ARG A 83 6.94 6.06 -8.05
N VAL A 84 7.47 5.78 -9.23
CA VAL A 84 8.73 6.32 -9.74
C VAL A 84 8.48 6.94 -11.11
N GLU A 85 8.95 8.16 -11.33
CA GLU A 85 8.87 8.79 -12.65
C GLU A 85 10.15 8.56 -13.46
N PRO A 86 10.06 8.34 -14.80
CA PRO A 86 8.84 8.16 -15.59
C PRO A 86 8.41 6.68 -15.63
N GLU A 87 7.23 6.34 -15.11
CA GLU A 87 6.63 5.02 -15.32
C GLU A 87 5.14 5.14 -15.68
N THR A 88 4.66 4.26 -16.56
CA THR A 88 3.23 4.15 -16.83
C THR A 88 2.52 3.50 -15.65
N TYR A 89 1.20 3.72 -15.55
CA TYR A 89 0.42 3.05 -14.52
C TYR A 89 0.48 1.52 -14.63
N GLU A 90 0.57 0.97 -15.85
CA GLU A 90 0.67 -0.48 -16.05
C GLU A 90 2.00 -1.02 -15.53
N GLN A 91 3.11 -0.35 -15.87
CA GLN A 91 4.45 -0.69 -15.35
C GLN A 91 4.50 -0.62 -13.82
N TYR A 92 3.87 0.40 -13.24
CA TYR A 92 3.74 0.52 -11.79
C TYR A 92 3.01 -0.69 -11.18
N ILE A 93 1.86 -1.09 -11.75
CA ILE A 93 1.11 -2.25 -11.25
C ILE A 93 1.92 -3.54 -11.44
N ASP A 94 2.61 -3.72 -12.56
CA ASP A 94 3.46 -4.87 -12.85
C ASP A 94 4.61 -5.00 -11.84
N ARG A 95 5.15 -3.86 -11.37
CA ARG A 95 6.15 -3.83 -10.32
C ARG A 95 5.54 -4.16 -8.95
N VAL A 96 4.41 -3.55 -8.58
CA VAL A 96 3.73 -3.84 -7.31
C VAL A 96 3.46 -5.33 -7.13
N VAL A 97 3.04 -6.03 -8.20
CA VAL A 97 2.69 -7.46 -8.12
C VAL A 97 3.88 -8.40 -7.95
N GLN A 98 5.12 -7.91 -8.02
CA GLN A 98 6.31 -8.72 -7.74
C GLN A 98 6.56 -8.91 -6.25
N ASP A 99 5.83 -8.20 -5.38
CA ASP A 99 6.00 -8.30 -3.92
C ASP A 99 4.68 -8.52 -3.19
N ASN A 100 4.56 -9.67 -2.52
CA ASN A 100 3.33 -10.06 -1.81
C ASN A 100 2.91 -9.10 -0.70
N LEU A 101 3.84 -8.39 -0.05
CA LEU A 101 3.50 -7.42 1.00
C LEU A 101 3.02 -6.12 0.35
N ALA A 102 3.65 -5.69 -0.74
CA ALA A 102 3.21 -4.53 -1.52
C ALA A 102 1.80 -4.75 -2.09
N ILE A 103 1.48 -5.94 -2.61
CA ILE A 103 0.12 -6.24 -3.10
C ILE A 103 -0.91 -6.08 -1.98
N ARG A 104 -0.69 -6.68 -0.80
CA ARG A 104 -1.66 -6.65 0.31
C ARG A 104 -1.96 -5.21 0.73
N VAL A 105 -0.92 -4.40 0.93
CA VAL A 105 -1.10 -2.99 1.30
C VAL A 105 -1.69 -2.17 0.16
N LYS A 106 -1.34 -2.45 -1.10
CA LYS A 106 -1.94 -1.75 -2.24
C LYS A 106 -3.42 -2.04 -2.40
N LEU A 107 -3.86 -3.25 -2.06
CA LEU A 107 -5.29 -3.58 -2.00
C LEU A 107 -6.01 -2.77 -0.91
N HIS A 108 -5.40 -2.57 0.26
CA HIS A 108 -5.95 -1.71 1.32
C HIS A 108 -6.05 -0.24 0.88
N ASP A 109 -5.00 0.27 0.23
CA ASP A 109 -4.96 1.61 -0.38
C ASP A 109 -6.08 1.82 -1.41
N LEU A 110 -6.16 0.93 -2.41
CA LEU A 110 -7.19 1.00 -3.44
C LEU A 110 -8.60 0.89 -2.85
N ALA A 111 -8.81 -0.01 -1.88
CA ALA A 111 -10.09 -0.14 -1.22
C ALA A 111 -10.48 1.13 -0.43
N ASP A 112 -9.51 1.89 0.11
CA ASP A 112 -9.80 3.16 0.80
C ASP A 112 -10.15 4.25 -0.21
N LYS A 113 -9.38 4.35 -1.30
CA LYS A 113 -9.62 5.31 -2.38
C LYS A 113 -10.96 5.07 -3.10
N MET A 114 -11.46 3.83 -3.07
CA MET A 114 -12.76 3.43 -3.65
C MET A 114 -13.91 3.45 -2.62
N ASP A 115 -13.68 3.84 -1.38
CA ASP A 115 -14.74 3.93 -0.38
C ASP A 115 -15.58 5.21 -0.58
N LEU A 116 -16.67 5.06 -1.34
CA LEU A 116 -17.56 6.16 -1.69
C LEU A 116 -18.44 6.64 -0.53
N LEU A 117 -18.47 5.95 0.62
CA LEU A 117 -19.25 6.38 1.79
C LEU A 117 -18.72 7.69 2.39
N HIS A 118 -17.50 8.08 2.02
CA HIS A 118 -16.84 9.29 2.49
C HIS A 118 -16.84 10.40 1.43
N VAL A 119 -17.59 10.27 0.33
CA VAL A 119 -17.59 11.21 -0.78
C VAL A 119 -18.99 11.75 -1.01
N ASP A 120 -19.13 13.09 -1.03
CA ASP A 120 -20.44 13.73 -1.22
C ASP A 120 -20.87 13.73 -2.70
N GLN A 121 -19.94 14.09 -3.60
CA GLN A 121 -20.18 14.17 -5.04
C GLN A 121 -18.95 13.70 -5.83
N LEU A 122 -19.21 13.03 -6.94
CA LEU A 122 -18.18 12.58 -7.89
C LEU A 122 -18.34 13.34 -9.21
N ASP A 123 -17.23 13.85 -9.73
CA ASP A 123 -17.18 14.37 -11.09
C ASP A 123 -16.84 13.24 -12.11
N PRO A 124 -16.97 13.46 -13.43
CA PRO A 124 -16.63 12.47 -14.43
C PRO A 124 -15.15 12.00 -14.40
N ALA A 125 -14.23 12.86 -13.96
CA ALA A 125 -12.82 12.51 -13.82
C ALA A 125 -12.59 11.58 -12.61
N ASP A 126 -13.35 11.77 -11.53
CA ASP A 126 -13.37 10.89 -10.36
C ASP A 126 -13.89 9.50 -10.71
N LEU A 127 -14.98 9.41 -11.49
CA LEU A 127 -15.50 8.14 -11.99
C LEU A 127 -14.48 7.41 -12.89
N LYS A 128 -13.79 8.16 -13.77
CA LYS A 128 -12.70 7.60 -14.59
C LYS A 128 -11.56 7.05 -13.74
N ARG A 129 -11.16 7.77 -12.69
CA ARG A 129 -10.13 7.34 -11.74
C ARG A 129 -10.58 6.11 -10.95
N TYR A 130 -11.82 6.10 -10.47
CA TYR A 130 -12.42 4.97 -9.76
C TYR A 130 -12.39 3.70 -10.62
N ASN A 131 -12.85 3.76 -11.87
CA ASN A 131 -12.83 2.61 -12.78
C ASN A 131 -11.40 2.09 -13.05
N LYS A 132 -10.42 3.00 -13.15
CA LYS A 132 -9.00 2.63 -13.28
C LYS A 132 -8.48 1.91 -12.03
N GLN A 133 -8.85 2.38 -10.85
CA GLN A 133 -8.48 1.77 -9.57
C GLN A 133 -9.16 0.41 -9.38
N LEU A 134 -10.43 0.29 -9.75
CA LEU A 134 -11.21 -0.95 -9.66
C LEU A 134 -10.61 -2.05 -10.55
N THR A 135 -10.23 -1.71 -11.78
CA THR A 135 -9.54 -2.64 -12.69
C THR A 135 -8.23 -3.14 -12.08
N ALA A 136 -7.41 -2.25 -11.51
CA ALA A 136 -6.17 -2.63 -10.85
C ALA A 136 -6.40 -3.51 -9.62
N TYR A 137 -7.41 -3.17 -8.80
CA TYR A 137 -7.80 -3.94 -7.63
C TYR A 137 -8.19 -5.38 -8.01
N HIS A 138 -9.06 -5.56 -9.01
CA HIS A 138 -9.45 -6.89 -9.46
C HIS A 138 -8.30 -7.69 -10.06
N ARG A 139 -7.39 -7.03 -10.80
CA ARG A 139 -6.18 -7.67 -11.32
C ARG A 139 -5.30 -8.21 -10.19
N MET A 140 -4.97 -7.36 -9.21
CA MET A 140 -4.14 -7.75 -8.05
C MET A 140 -4.80 -8.84 -7.21
N LYS A 141 -6.11 -8.71 -6.94
CA LYS A 141 -6.87 -9.70 -6.17
C LYS A 141 -6.83 -11.06 -6.86
N ARG A 142 -6.98 -11.12 -8.19
CA ARG A 142 -6.89 -12.36 -8.95
C ARG A 142 -5.52 -13.03 -8.82
N ILE A 143 -4.44 -12.27 -8.96
CA ILE A 143 -3.06 -12.77 -8.78
C ILE A 143 -2.87 -13.41 -7.40
N VAL A 144 -3.38 -12.76 -6.35
CA VAL A 144 -3.30 -13.28 -4.98
C VAL A 144 -4.08 -14.59 -4.84
N GLU A 145 -5.31 -14.66 -5.38
CA GLU A 145 -6.12 -15.87 -5.31
C GLU A 145 -5.53 -17.03 -6.12
N GLU A 146 -4.98 -16.77 -7.31
CA GLU A 146 -4.26 -17.75 -8.12
C GLU A 146 -3.00 -18.28 -7.40
N ALA A 147 -2.22 -17.39 -6.79
CA ALA A 147 -1.04 -17.77 -6.01
C ALA A 147 -1.41 -18.65 -4.80
N LYS A 148 -2.48 -18.31 -4.07
CA LYS A 148 -3.01 -19.13 -2.96
C LYS A 148 -3.45 -20.50 -3.45
N ALA A 149 -4.21 -20.58 -4.53
CA ALA A 149 -4.69 -21.83 -5.10
C ALA A 149 -3.51 -22.76 -5.50
N ASN A 150 -2.50 -22.21 -6.18
CA ASN A 150 -1.31 -22.95 -6.59
C ASN A 150 -0.51 -23.49 -5.39
N MET A 151 -0.35 -22.68 -4.33
CA MET A 151 0.33 -23.10 -3.11
C MET A 151 -0.43 -24.21 -2.38
N HIS A 152 -1.76 -24.15 -2.37
CA HIS A 152 -2.61 -25.19 -1.80
C HIS A 152 -2.47 -26.52 -2.55
N LEU A 153 -2.45 -26.49 -3.89
CA LEU A 153 -2.24 -27.66 -4.73
C LEU A 153 -0.86 -28.31 -4.50
N GLN A 154 0.20 -27.52 -4.39
CA GLN A 154 1.55 -28.01 -4.10
C GLN A 154 1.63 -28.67 -2.71
N THR A 155 0.99 -28.07 -1.70
CA THR A 155 0.94 -28.61 -0.33
C THR A 155 0.16 -29.91 -0.26
N ALA A 156 -0.95 -30.02 -1.00
CA ALA A 156 -1.72 -31.26 -1.11
C ALA A 156 -0.94 -32.36 -1.82
N ALA A 157 -0.25 -32.04 -2.93
CA ALA A 157 0.58 -33.00 -3.65
C ALA A 157 1.78 -33.52 -2.82
N ALA A 158 2.35 -32.68 -1.95
CA ALA A 158 3.43 -33.07 -1.04
C ALA A 158 2.98 -33.98 0.12
N LYS A 159 1.70 -33.98 0.49
CA LYS A 159 1.14 -34.84 1.55
C LYS A 159 0.68 -36.23 1.07
N VAL A 160 0.58 -36.41 -0.25
CA VAL A 160 0.16 -37.68 -0.88
C VAL A 160 1.36 -38.54 -1.30
N ARG A 161 2.59 -38.04 -1.11
CA ARG A 161 3.84 -38.79 -1.24
C ARG A 161 4.37 -39.18 0.14
#